data_AF-A0A3D4HS88-F1
#
_entry.id   AF-A0A3D4HS88-F1
#
_cell.length_a   1.000
_cell.length_b   1.000
_cell.length_c   1.000
_cell.angle_alpha   90.00
_cell.angle_beta   90.00
_cell.angle_gamma   90.00
#
_symmetry.space_group_name_H-M   'P 1'
#
loop_
_entity.id
_entity.type
_entity.pdbx_description
1 polymer ?
#
loop_
_entity_poly.entity_id
_entity_poly.type
_entity_poly.pdbx_seq_one_letter_code
_entity_poly.pdbx_strand_id
1 'polypeptide(L)' 'VIGFYSAYQQSNDVKYLNIARQVWKYIQNHIIDKEHGEWYWSIRPDGTPNLTDDKAGFWKCPYHNGRMCMEMIERFEKTI' A
#
# COMPACT_ATOMS: atom_id res chain seq x y z
N VAL A 1 4.15 -3.02 -1.20
CA VAL A 1 3.92 -2.87 -2.65
C VAL A 1 5.23 -2.60 -3.39
N ILE A 2 5.86 -1.44 -3.23
CA ILE A 2 7.10 -1.04 -3.95
C ILE A 2 8.20 -2.11 -3.91
N GLY A 3 8.48 -2.71 -2.75
CA GLY A 3 9.56 -3.71 -2.62
C GLY A 3 9.36 -4.91 -3.55
N PHE A 4 8.15 -5.50 -3.57
CA PHE A 4 7.83 -6.60 -4.47
C PHE A 4 7.83 -6.18 -5.94
N TYR A 5 7.35 -4.99 -6.25
CA TYR A 5 7.42 -4.49 -7.63
C TYR A 5 8.88 -4.27 -8.08
N SER A 6 9.74 -3.76 -7.19
CA SER A 6 11.18 -3.60 -7.48
C SER A 6 11.86 -4.95 -7.70
N ALA A 7 11.52 -5.96 -6.90
CA ALA A 7 12.03 -7.32 -7.09
C ALA A 7 11.60 -7.90 -8.45
N TYR A 8 10.36 -7.64 -8.89
CA TYR A 8 9.92 -7.99 -10.24
C TYR A 8 10.76 -7.28 -11.30
N GLN A 9 10.96 -5.96 -11.20
CA GLN A 9 11.76 -5.20 -12.17
C GLN A 9 13.21 -5.70 -12.29
N GLN A 10 13.80 -6.17 -11.18
CA GLN A 10 15.19 -6.66 -11.17
C GLN A 10 15.32 -8.11 -11.67
N SER A 11 14.34 -8.95 -11.38
CA SER A 11 14.41 -10.41 -11.63
C SER A 11 13.63 -10.87 -12.85
N ASN A 12 12.68 -10.08 -13.34
CA ASN A 12 11.62 -10.48 -14.27
C ASN A 12 10.76 -11.67 -13.80
N ASP A 13 10.82 -12.05 -12.52
CA ASP A 13 9.98 -13.11 -11.97
C ASP A 13 8.58 -12.57 -11.64
N VAL A 14 7.61 -13.00 -12.46
CA VAL A 14 6.19 -12.61 -12.38
C VAL A 14 5.56 -12.95 -11.02
N LYS A 15 6.14 -13.87 -10.24
CA LYS A 15 5.72 -14.13 -8.85
C LYS A 15 5.72 -12.85 -8.02
N TYR A 16 6.75 -12.01 -8.13
CA TYR A 16 6.84 -10.79 -7.35
C TYR A 16 5.82 -9.74 -7.77
N LEU A 17 5.53 -9.63 -9.07
CA LEU A 17 4.45 -8.77 -9.58
C LEU A 17 3.10 -9.20 -9.01
N ASN A 18 2.84 -10.51 -9.00
CA ASN A 18 1.61 -11.06 -8.43
C ASN A 18 1.48 -10.80 -6.93
N ILE A 19 2.58 -10.86 -6.17
CA ILE A 19 2.56 -10.52 -4.75
C ILE A 19 2.32 -9.01 -4.57
N ALA A 20 2.97 -8.14 -5.34
CA ALA A 20 2.74 -6.70 -5.29
C ALA A 20 1.26 -6.34 -5.52
N ARG A 21 0.63 -6.99 -6.51
CA ARG A 21 -0.81 -6.86 -6.82
C ARG A 21 -1.70 -7.34 -5.68
N GLN A 22 -1.38 -8.48 -5.07
CA GLN A 22 -2.14 -9.00 -3.92
C GLN A 22 -2.06 -8.06 -2.71
N VAL A 23 -0.86 -7.54 -2.40
CA VAL A 23 -0.67 -6.57 -1.32
C VAL A 23 -1.46 -5.30 -1.59
N TRP A 24 -1.44 -4.79 -2.84
CA TRP A 24 -2.23 -3.63 -3.20
C TRP A 24 -3.73 -3.88 -3.05
N LYS A 25 -4.24 -5.03 -3.51
CA LYS A 25 -5.64 -5.42 -3.32
C LYS A 25 -6.03 -5.50 -1.83
N TYR A 26 -5.16 -6.03 -0.98
CA TYR A 26 -5.40 -6.06 0.47
C TYR A 26 -5.52 -4.64 1.04
N ILE A 27 -4.61 -3.74 0.68
CA ILE A 27 -4.65 -2.34 1.09
C ILE A 27 -5.98 -1.69 0.69
N GLN A 28 -6.38 -1.83 -0.58
CA GLN A 28 -7.61 -1.24 -1.10
C GLN A 28 -8.89 -1.74 -0.42
N ASN A 29 -8.86 -2.99 0.03
CA ASN A 29 -10.03 -3.65 0.63
C ASN A 29 -10.15 -3.43 2.13
N HIS A 30 -9.02 -3.32 2.84
CA HIS A 30 -9.02 -3.34 4.30
C HIS A 30 -8.40 -2.07 4.92
N ILE A 31 -7.31 -1.56 4.36
CA ILE A 31 -6.54 -0.45 4.97
C ILE A 31 -7.11 0.92 4.60
N ILE A 32 -7.60 1.12 3.37
CA ILE A 32 -8.16 2.41 2.96
C ILE A 32 -9.50 2.65 3.65
N ASP A 33 -9.61 3.75 4.39
CA ASP A 33 -10.89 4.22 4.89
C ASP A 33 -11.61 5.01 3.79
N LYS A 34 -12.65 4.40 3.23
CA LYS A 34 -13.45 4.99 2.14
C LYS A 34 -14.55 5.92 2.64
N GLU A 35 -14.84 5.90 3.94
CA GLU A 35 -15.89 6.71 4.55
C GLU A 35 -15.33 8.05 5.04
N HIS A 36 -14.21 8.01 5.77
CA HIS A 36 -13.63 9.20 6.40
C HIS A 36 -12.29 9.64 5.79
N GLY A 37 -11.84 8.95 4.73
CA GLY A 37 -10.59 9.23 4.05
C GLY A 37 -9.34 8.76 4.79
N GLU A 38 -8.21 8.81 4.07
CA GLU A 38 -6.91 8.29 4.53
C GLU A 38 -6.97 6.76 4.79
N TRP A 39 -5.98 6.22 5.48
CA TRP A 39 -5.72 4.80 5.67
C TRP A 39 -5.70 4.50 7.18
N TYR A 40 -6.40 3.45 7.60
CA TYR A 40 -6.29 2.96 8.97
C TYR A 40 -4.83 2.63 9.30
N TRP A 41 -4.45 2.81 10.56
CA TRP A 41 -3.10 2.49 11.03
C TRP A 41 -2.78 1.01 10.81
N SER A 42 -3.72 0.13 11.12
CA SER A 42 -3.59 -1.32 10.97
C SER A 42 -4.96 -1.99 10.92
N ILE A 43 -4.95 -3.28 10.60
CA ILE A 43 -6.10 -4.19 10.73
C ILE A 43 -5.79 -5.15 11.88
N ARG A 44 -6.78 -5.36 12.75
CA ARG A 44 -6.68 -6.28 13.87
C ARG A 44 -6.74 -7.75 13.38
N PRO A 45 -6.32 -8.72 14.21
CA PRO A 45 -6.36 -10.14 13.82
C PRO A 45 -7.76 -10.66 13.43
N ASP A 46 -8.82 -10.04 13.96
CA ASP A 46 -10.22 -10.36 13.62
C ASP A 46 -10.71 -9.71 12.32
N GLY A 47 -9.86 -8.95 11.63
CA GLY A 47 -10.19 -8.26 10.38
C GLY A 47 -10.80 -6.87 10.55
N THR A 48 -11.01 -6.39 11.78
CA THR A 48 -11.55 -5.05 12.03
C THR A 48 -10.48 -3.97 11.91
N PRO A 49 -10.83 -2.74 11.45
CA PRO A 49 -9.88 -1.65 11.40
C PRO A 49 -9.47 -1.20 12.80
N ASN A 50 -8.22 -0.81 12.95
CA ASN A 50 -7.75 -0.16 14.16
C ASN A 50 -8.26 1.29 14.23
N LEU A 51 -9.20 1.54 15.14
CA LEU A 51 -9.76 2.85 15.43
C LEU A 51 -9.18 3.51 16.70
N THR A 52 -8.21 2.86 17.37
CA THR A 52 -7.60 3.40 18.59
C THR A 52 -6.41 4.31 18.30
N ASP A 53 -5.62 3.98 17.27
CA ASP A 53 -4.48 4.80 16.85
C ASP A 53 -4.91 5.88 15.85
N ASP A 54 -4.15 6.96 15.80
CA ASP A 54 -4.40 8.11 14.96
C ASP A 54 -4.23 7.79 13.46
N LYS A 55 -5.05 8.41 12.60
CA LYS A 55 -4.79 8.35 11.15
C LYS A 55 -3.59 9.20 10.75
N ALA A 56 -3.30 10.25 11.51
CA ALA A 56 -2.13 11.07 11.33
C ALA A 56 -1.71 11.71 12.65
N GLY A 57 -0.40 11.76 12.89
CA GLY A 57 0.20 12.20 14.13
C GLY A 57 1.71 11.99 14.10
N PHE A 58 2.32 11.83 15.28
CA PHE A 58 3.77 11.85 15.40
C PHE A 58 4.48 10.76 14.59
N TRP A 59 3.84 9.60 14.45
CA TRP A 59 4.41 8.41 13.81
C TRP A 59 3.81 8.07 12.46
N LYS A 60 2.65 8.66 12.12
CA LYS A 60 1.96 8.43 10.87
C LYS A 60 1.67 9.75 10.20
N CYS A 61 2.21 9.94 9.01
CA CYS A 61 2.00 11.14 8.21
C CYS A 61 1.82 10.71 6.74
N PRO A 62 1.39 11.61 5.83
CA PRO A 62 1.11 11.28 4.43
C PRO A 62 2.37 11.04 3.58
N TYR A 63 3.42 10.45 4.19
CA TYR A 63 4.65 10.09 3.52
C TYR A 63 4.58 8.69 2.90
N HIS A 64 4.32 7.65 3.69
CA HIS A 64 4.50 6.27 3.23
C HIS A 64 3.50 5.86 2.15
N ASN A 65 2.21 6.16 2.35
CA ASN A 65 1.15 5.88 1.38
C ASN A 65 1.26 6.81 0.15
N GLY A 66 1.49 8.09 0.36
CA GLY A 66 1.71 9.07 -0.71
C GLY A 66 2.89 8.69 -1.62
N ARG A 67 4.07 8.45 -1.03
CA ARG A 67 5.26 7.98 -1.75
C ARG A 67 5.00 6.66 -2.47
N MET A 68 4.28 5.73 -1.84
CA MET A 68 3.92 4.46 -2.49
C MET A 68 3.14 4.69 -3.78
N CYS A 69 2.08 5.51 -3.74
CA CYS A 69 1.29 5.81 -4.92
C CYS A 69 2.11 6.51 -6.02
N MET A 70 2.89 7.54 -5.66
CA MET A 70 3.73 8.28 -6.61
C MET A 70 4.76 7.38 -7.29
N GLU A 71 5.48 6.55 -6.53
CA GLU A 71 6.44 5.59 -7.06
C GLU A 71 5.81 4.60 -8.03
N MET A 72 4.61 4.09 -7.70
CA MET A 72 3.93 3.14 -8.58
C MET A 72 3.47 3.82 -9.88
N ILE A 73 2.91 5.03 -9.81
CA ILE A 73 2.50 5.81 -11.00
C ILE A 73 3.71 6.03 -11.92
N GLU A 74 4.80 6.58 -11.39
CA GLU A 74 6.01 6.88 -12.18
C GLU A 74 6.59 5.62 -12.86
N ARG A 75 6.57 4.47 -12.16
CA ARG A 75 7.12 3.22 -12.72
C ARG A 75 6.21 2.59 -13.76
N PHE A 76 4.89 2.72 -13.63
CA PHE A 76 3.97 2.25 -14.66
C PHE A 76 4.06 3.11 -15.91
N GLU A 77 4.17 4.43 -15.78
CA GLU A 77 4.38 5.33 -16.91
C GLU A 77 5.64 5.01 -17.70
N LYS A 78 6.74 4.61 -17.04
CA LYS A 78 7.98 4.19 -17.72
C LYS A 78 7.90 2.81 -18.40
N THR A 79 6.86 2.03 -18.13
CA THR A 79 6.69 0.67 -18.67
C THR A 79 5.75 0.64 -19.90
N ILE A 80 4.99 1.72 -20.13
CA ILE A 80 4.10 1.92 -21.29
C ILE A 80 4.87 2.70 -22.36
#